data_AF-A0A946QXI8-F1
#
_entry.id   AF-A0A946QXI8-F1
#
_cell.length_a   1.000
_cell.length_b   1.000
_cell.length_c   1.000
_cell.angle_alpha   90.00
_cell.angle_beta   90.00
_cell.angle_gamma   90.00
#
_symmetry.space_group_name_H-M   'P 1'
#
loop_
_entity.id
_entity.type
_entity.pdbx_description
1 polymer ?
#
loop_
_entity_poly.entity_id
_entity_poly.type
_entity_poly.pdbx_seq_one_letter_code
_entity_poly.pdbx_strand_id
1 'polypeptide(L)' 'LGYVPPKDRILCIGDNIFTDLLGAQQQDYDCLFIQDGLYGEKEAELSLLLSNNGILSKYMSSNLAW' A
#
# COMPACT_ATOMS: atom_id res chain seq x y z
N LEU A 1 14.94 -17.51 18.19
CA LEU A 1 14.31 -16.72 17.11
C LEU A 1 15.01 -17.10 15.80
N GLY A 2 14.25 -17.33 14.72
CA GLY A 2 14.77 -17.76 13.42
C GLY A 2 15.32 -16.62 12.56
N TYR A 3 15.66 -16.92 11.30
CA TYR A 3 16.12 -15.94 10.32
C TYR A 3 15.01 -14.94 9.98
N VAL A 4 15.35 -13.65 10.00
CA VAL A 4 14.47 -12.57 9.53
C VAL A 4 15.01 -12.07 8.19
N PRO A 5 14.20 -12.07 7.11
CA PRO A 5 14.64 -11.57 5.82
C PRO A 5 14.91 -10.06 5.85
N PRO A 6 15.80 -9.56 4.99
CA PRO A 6 15.98 -8.12 4.80
C PRO A 6 14.70 -7.48 4.23
N LYS A 7 14.53 -6.17 4.47
CA LYS A 7 13.28 -5.45 4.18
C LYS A 7 12.91 -5.43 2.70
N ASP A 8 13.89 -5.39 1.82
CA ASP A 8 13.75 -5.47 0.37
C ASP A 8 13.21 -6.83 -0.12
N ARG A 9 13.05 -7.80 0.79
CA ARG A 9 12.40 -9.10 0.54
C ARG A 9 11.08 -9.27 1.27
N ILE A 10 10.50 -8.18 1.76
CA ILE A 10 9.20 -8.15 2.44
C ILE A 10 8.29 -7.20 1.65
N LEU A 11 7.12 -7.71 1.24
CA LEU A 11 6.06 -6.92 0.61
C LEU A 11 4.84 -6.90 1.54
N CYS A 12 4.45 -5.72 2.00
CA CYS A 12 3.20 -5.52 2.71
C CYS A 12 2.04 -5.48 1.71
N ILE A 13 0.91 -6.10 2.02
CA ILE A 13 -0.30 -6.07 1.18
C ILE A 13 -1.47 -5.64 2.05
N GLY A 14 -2.24 -4.66 1.61
CA GLY A 14 -3.39 -4.16 2.37
C GLY A 14 -4.28 -3.21 1.57
N ASP A 15 -5.43 -2.89 2.14
CA ASP A 15 -6.52 -2.13 1.52
C ASP A 15 -6.79 -0.80 2.22
N ASN A 16 -6.09 -0.50 3.32
CA ASN A 16 -6.25 0.74 4.06
C ASN A 16 -4.99 1.60 4.06
N ILE A 17 -5.16 2.84 3.60
CA ILE A 17 -4.08 3.82 3.41
C ILE A 17 -3.44 4.22 4.74
N PHE A 18 -4.23 4.36 5.81
CA PHE A 18 -3.76 4.89 7.09
C PHE A 18 -3.18 3.83 8.01
N THR A 19 -3.37 2.54 7.70
CA THR A 19 -2.77 1.43 8.45
C THR A 19 -1.71 0.72 7.63
N ASP A 20 -2.05 0.18 6.47
CA ASP A 20 -1.18 -0.72 5.72
C ASP A 20 -0.10 0.07 4.97
N LEU A 21 -0.50 1.08 4.18
CA LEU A 21 0.45 1.89 3.42
C LEU A 21 1.28 2.78 4.35
N LEU A 22 0.60 3.54 5.23
CA LEU A 22 1.30 4.41 6.17
C LEU A 22 2.21 3.61 7.09
N GLY A 23 1.76 2.45 7.57
CA GLY A 23 2.57 1.56 8.40
C GLY A 23 3.78 0.99 7.67
N ALA A 24 3.60 0.53 6.43
CA ALA A 24 4.70 0.04 5.59
C ALA A 24 5.72 1.16 5.31
N GLN A 25 5.26 2.36 4.96
CA GLN A 25 6.13 3.51 4.73
C GLN A 25 6.91 3.91 6.00
N GLN A 26 6.24 4.01 7.15
CA GLN A 26 6.90 4.36 8.42
C GLN A 26 7.95 3.32 8.84
N GLN A 27 7.77 2.07 8.41
CA GLN A 27 8.70 0.98 8.68
C GLN A 27 9.69 0.71 7.53
N ASP A 28 9.66 1.50 6.45
CA ASP A 28 10.52 1.35 5.28
C ASP A 28 10.39 -0.03 4.60
N TYR A 29 9.14 -0.43 4.35
CA TYR A 29 8.76 -1.60 3.56
C TYR A 29 8.01 -1.18 2.29
N ASP A 30 8.17 -1.99 1.23
CA ASP A 30 7.33 -1.87 0.04
C ASP A 30 5.89 -2.32 0.36
N CYS A 31 4.91 -1.66 -0.26
CA CYS A 31 3.49 -2.01 -0.10
C CYS A 31 2.76 -2.11 -1.44
N LEU A 32 1.96 -3.16 -1.58
CA LEU A 32 0.93 -3.34 -2.60
C LEU A 32 -0.43 -2.95 -2.01
N PHE A 33 -1.00 -1.88 -2.55
CA PHE A 33 -2.35 -1.47 -2.20
C PHE A 33 -3.39 -2.25 -3.01
N ILE A 34 -4.35 -2.86 -2.32
CA ILE A 34 -5.50 -3.52 -2.95
C ILE A 34 -6.67 -2.54 -2.95
N GLN A 35 -6.96 -2.05 -4.14
CA GLN A 35 -7.94 -1.02 -4.39
C GLN A 35 -9.29 -1.67 -4.75
N ASP A 36 -9.89 -2.39 -3.79
CA ASP A 36 -11.16 -3.07 -4.06
C ASP A 36 -12.30 -2.07 -4.24
N GLY A 37 -13.01 -2.18 -5.37
CA GLY A 37 -14.24 -1.43 -5.63
C GLY A 37 -14.11 0.09 -5.82
N LEU A 38 -12.91 0.68 -5.87
CA LEU A 38 -12.73 2.10 -6.19
C LEU A 38 -12.66 2.26 -7.72
N TYR A 39 -13.73 2.78 -8.31
CA TYR A 39 -13.80 3.10 -9.75
C TYR A 39 -14.05 4.60 -9.95
N GLY A 40 -13.46 5.18 -10.99
CA GLY A 40 -13.77 6.52 -11.48
C GLY A 40 -13.27 7.64 -10.55
N GLU A 41 -14.18 8.52 -10.11
CA GLU A 41 -13.85 9.72 -9.31
C GLU A 41 -13.05 9.42 -8.04
N LYS A 42 -13.27 8.25 -7.43
CA LYS A 42 -12.58 7.83 -6.21
C LYS A 42 -11.09 7.53 -6.43
N GLU A 43 -10.65 7.23 -7.64
CA GLU A 43 -9.22 7.04 -7.97
C GLU A 43 -8.46 8.36 -7.97
N ALA A 44 -9.10 9.43 -8.47
CA ALA A 44 -8.55 10.78 -8.40
C ALA A 44 -8.51 11.28 -6.94
N GLU A 45 -9.56 11.04 -6.16
CA GLU A 45 -9.57 11.33 -4.72
C GLU A 45 -8.48 10.57 -3.98
N LEU A 46 -8.30 9.28 -4.28
CA LEU A 46 -7.22 8.46 -3.72
C LEU A 46 -5.84 9.05 -4.01
N SER A 47 -5.59 9.41 -5.26
CA SER A 47 -4.32 10.01 -5.69
C SER A 47 -4.04 11.32 -4.95
N LEU A 48 -5.08 12.14 -4.75
CA LEU A 48 -5.00 13.37 -3.99
C LEU A 48 -4.73 13.10 -2.51
N LEU A 49 -5.40 12.09 -1.94
CA LEU A 49 -5.28 11.72 -0.53
C LEU A 49 -3.90 11.16 -0.21
N LEU A 50 -3.34 10.33 -1.09
CA LEU A 50 -1.95 9.86 -1.00
C LEU A 50 -0.97 11.03 -1.05
N SER A 51 -1.13 11.93 -2.01
CA SER A 51 -0.26 13.10 -2.18
C SER A 51 -0.32 14.05 -0.98
N ASN A 52 -1.52 14.36 -0.50
CA ASN A 52 -1.74 15.27 0.63
C ASN A 52 -1.18 14.74 1.95
N ASN A 53 -1.17 13.42 2.12
CA ASN A 53 -0.64 12.77 3.33
C ASN A 53 0.82 12.33 3.18
N GLY A 54 1.45 12.58 2.02
CA GLY A 54 2.81 12.13 1.73
C GLY A 54 2.96 10.60 1.79
N ILE A 55 1.89 9.87 1.48
CA ILE A 55 1.87 8.40 1.49
C ILE A 55 2.18 7.90 0.08
N LEU A 56 3.21 7.08 -0.05
CA LEU A 56 3.62 6.46 -1.29
C LEU A 56 2.98 5.08 -1.43
N SER A 57 2.38 4.82 -2.58
CA SER A 57 1.97 3.49 -3.00
C SER A 57 2.87 3.05 -4.15
N LYS A 58 3.72 2.05 -3.92
CA LYS A 58 4.67 1.56 -4.94
C LYS A 58 3.98 0.66 -5.96
N TYR A 59 2.98 -0.10 -5.52
CA TYR A 59 2.21 -1.02 -6.34
C TYR A 59 0.73 -0.90 -6.01
N MET A 60 -0.13 -1.09 -7.01
CA MET A 60 -1.59 -1.08 -6.86
C MET A 60 -2.20 -2.22 -7.68
N SER A 61 -3.23 -2.87 -7.14
CA SER A 61 -4.03 -3.86 -7.85
C SER A 61 -5.50 -3.73 -7.44
N SER A 62 -6.44 -4.01 -8.36
CA SER A 62 -7.88 -4.01 -8.06
C SER A 62 -8.30 -5.14 -7.12
N ASN A 63 -7.61 -6.28 -7.21
CA ASN A 63 -7.91 -7.47 -6.42
C ASN A 63 -6.67 -8.34 -6.28
N LEU A 64 -6.73 -9.30 -5.36
CA LEU A 64 -5.75 -10.37 -5.20
C LEU A 64 -6.31 -11.66 -5.83
N ALA A 65 -5.54 -12.29 -6.71
CA ALA A 65 -5.88 -13.54 -7.37
C ALA A 65 -4.74 -14.55 -7.16
N TRP A 66 -5.10 -15.83 -7.00
CA TRP A 66 -4.19 -16.94 -6.69
C TRP A 66 -4.31 -18.04 -7.74
#